data_AF-A0A7S2MLJ1-F1
#
_entry.id   AF-A0A7S2MLJ1-F1
#
_cell.length_a   1.000
_cell.length_b   1.000
_cell.length_c   1.000
_cell.angle_alpha   90.00
_cell.angle_beta   90.00
_cell.angle_gamma   90.00
#
_symmetry.space_group_name_H-M   'P 1'
#
loop_
_entity.id
_entity.type
_entity.pdbx_description
1 polymer ?
#
loop_
_entity_poly.entity_id
_entity_poly.type
_entity_poly.pdbx_seq_one_letter_code
_entity_poly.pdbx_strand_id
1 'polypeptide(L)'
;MALSWLRRSLQLVTTPKTEQEAADVSRAFALSLSYSGREYDSVNREGGKVSIDHQKTTLQKNLTEQICRLLGTLQYTSEEVIELQSKSIQQEVKDPNSFPLFSVAPKNTDSSAIDSVVRQSIHERIGFAPWIRTSSILGAGRGVWIDGKAKEGSVIGIYPGFIYQLKDLATNESILKSLYPDDDYMMYCRSDGVLLDGRGRIPSELLNSNPALKSVHYPAENPFGIGHMCNHPPQGVSPNALVVPYDFPTKAFGDSTGGLLTDELLEEIPNAYALRPSLLRGTFSVKIRLHSALVLANRSLENEEVFVDYRLSPNFPRPSWYHPVDASEEHRRWSDQDVK
;
A
#
# COMPACT_ATOMS: atom_id res chain seq x y z
N MET A 1 -29.08 -7.26 10.65
CA MET A 1 -28.86 -6.93 12.09
C MET A 1 -27.66 -7.67 12.69
N ALA A 2 -27.27 -8.86 12.21
CA ALA A 2 -26.24 -9.69 12.86
C ALA A 2 -24.81 -9.10 12.88
N LEU A 3 -24.47 -8.17 11.98
CA LEU A 3 -23.14 -7.54 11.91
C LEU A 3 -23.18 -6.01 12.06
N SER A 4 -24.26 -5.44 12.62
CA SER A 4 -24.32 -3.99 12.87
C SER A 4 -23.20 -3.52 13.80
N TRP A 5 -22.86 -4.32 14.81
CA TRP A 5 -21.75 -4.06 15.71
C TRP A 5 -20.41 -3.98 14.95
N LEU A 6 -20.13 -4.94 14.06
CA LEU A 6 -18.88 -4.99 13.30
C LEU A 6 -18.76 -3.81 12.34
N ARG A 7 -19.84 -3.46 11.65
CA ARG A 7 -19.89 -2.26 10.80
C ARG A 7 -19.64 -0.98 11.58
N ARG A 8 -20.19 -0.86 12.79
CA ARG A 8 -19.93 0.29 13.68
C ARG A 8 -18.49 0.29 14.20
N SER A 9 -17.97 -0.86 14.63
CA SER A 9 -16.61 -1.00 15.13
C SER A 9 -15.54 -0.66 14.09
N LEU A 10 -15.84 -0.91 12.81
CA LEU A 10 -15.02 -0.57 11.64
C LEU A 10 -15.38 0.76 11.01
N GLN A 11 -16.40 1.45 11.55
CA GLN A 11 -16.82 2.76 11.09
C GLN A 11 -17.22 2.80 9.63
N LEU A 12 -17.82 1.71 9.17
CA LEU A 12 -18.43 1.57 7.85
C LEU A 12 -19.80 2.28 7.82
N VAL A 13 -19.83 3.54 8.29
CA VAL A 13 -21.00 4.42 8.33
C VAL A 13 -20.88 5.53 7.28
N THR A 14 -22.03 6.10 6.89
CA THR A 14 -22.15 6.98 5.73
C THR A 14 -21.50 8.36 5.88
N THR A 15 -21.13 8.76 7.10
CA THR A 15 -20.54 10.08 7.37
C THR A 15 -19.02 9.95 7.48
N PRO A 16 -18.24 10.50 6.51
CA PRO A 16 -16.78 10.50 6.59
C PRO A 16 -16.34 11.36 7.77
N LYS A 17 -15.39 10.87 8.57
CA LYS A 17 -14.78 11.67 9.62
C LYS A 17 -13.67 12.52 9.03
N THR A 18 -13.83 13.83 9.11
CA THR A 18 -12.98 14.78 8.40
C THR A 18 -11.78 15.24 9.20
N GLU A 19 -11.81 15.17 10.53
CA GLU A 19 -10.77 15.81 11.37
C GLU A 19 -9.43 15.07 11.35
N GLN A 20 -9.41 13.78 11.73
CA GLN A 20 -8.15 13.01 11.68
C GLN A 20 -7.66 12.81 10.24
N GLU A 21 -8.57 12.66 9.28
CA GLU A 21 -8.23 12.63 7.86
C GLU A 21 -7.54 13.94 7.43
N ALA A 22 -8.10 15.09 7.79
CA ALA A 22 -7.49 16.38 7.49
C ALA A 22 -6.11 16.53 8.13
N ALA A 23 -5.93 16.06 9.38
CA ALA A 23 -4.63 16.07 10.05
C ALA A 23 -3.59 15.19 9.33
N ASP A 24 -3.97 13.98 8.94
CA ASP A 24 -3.08 13.07 8.19
C ASP A 24 -2.76 13.63 6.80
N VAL A 25 -3.74 14.23 6.10
CA VAL A 25 -3.54 14.92 4.81
C VAL A 25 -2.57 16.09 4.97
N SER A 26 -2.73 16.92 6.00
CA SER A 26 -1.83 18.05 6.25
C SER A 26 -0.40 17.59 6.55
N ARG A 27 -0.23 16.50 7.31
CA ARG A 27 1.08 15.90 7.57
C ARG A 27 1.70 15.36 6.29
N ALA A 28 0.97 14.57 5.52
CA ALA A 28 1.41 14.01 4.25
C ALA A 28 1.76 15.09 3.21
N PHE A 29 0.96 16.15 3.15
CA PHE A 29 1.21 17.32 2.32
C PHE A 29 2.54 17.98 2.66
N ALA A 30 2.80 18.27 3.95
CA ALA A 30 4.07 18.84 4.38
C ALA A 30 5.27 17.93 4.05
N LEU A 31 5.15 16.62 4.29
CA LEU A 31 6.16 15.63 3.91
C LEU A 31 6.44 15.64 2.41
N SER A 32 5.39 15.69 1.58
CA SER A 32 5.54 15.74 0.12
C SER A 32 6.28 16.99 -0.37
N LEU A 33 6.09 18.13 0.30
CA LEU A 33 6.82 19.38 0.00
C LEU A 33 8.29 19.26 0.40
N SER A 34 8.57 18.73 1.59
CA SER A 34 9.93 18.47 2.09
C SER A 34 10.69 17.57 1.11
N TYR A 35 10.06 16.50 0.63
CA TYR A 35 10.63 15.62 -0.40
C TYR A 35 11.03 16.39 -1.66
N SER A 36 10.14 17.23 -2.19
CA SER A 36 10.40 18.09 -3.36
C SER A 36 11.39 19.24 -3.10
N GLY A 37 11.92 19.39 -1.88
CA GLY A 37 12.84 20.47 -1.52
C GLY A 37 12.17 21.85 -1.40
N ARG A 38 10.84 21.88 -1.24
CA ARG A 38 10.08 23.11 -1.03
C ARG A 38 9.81 23.25 0.46
N GLU A 39 10.18 24.38 1.05
CA GLU A 39 9.86 24.65 2.46
C GLU A 39 8.37 24.91 2.62
N TYR A 40 7.75 24.31 3.62
CA TYR A 40 6.35 24.57 4.00
C TYR A 40 6.09 26.07 4.21
N ASP A 41 7.04 26.77 4.85
CA ASP A 41 6.97 28.22 5.09
C ASP A 41 7.06 29.05 3.81
N SER A 42 7.76 28.57 2.77
CA SER A 42 7.85 29.26 1.49
C SER A 42 6.53 29.27 0.72
N VAL A 43 5.70 28.22 0.89
CA VAL A 43 4.34 28.14 0.33
C VAL A 43 3.33 28.98 1.13
N ASN A 44 3.66 29.31 2.39
CA ASN A 44 2.79 30.01 3.34
C ASN A 44 3.01 31.54 3.35
N ARG A 45 4.08 32.06 2.72
CA ARG A 45 4.36 33.51 2.63
C ARG A 45 3.36 34.29 1.78
N GLU A 46 2.53 33.61 0.99
CA GLU A 46 1.38 34.21 0.29
C GLU A 46 0.08 33.99 1.09
N GLY A 47 -0.02 34.66 2.24
CA GLY A 47 -1.26 35.07 2.92
C GLY A 47 -2.49 34.15 2.85
N GLY A 48 -2.50 33.06 3.63
CA GLY A 48 -3.72 32.33 3.98
C GLY A 48 -3.47 30.83 4.13
N LYS A 49 -4.00 30.21 5.20
CA LYS A 49 -3.91 28.74 5.39
C LYS A 49 -4.37 28.03 4.11
N VAL A 50 -3.49 27.22 3.51
CA VAL A 50 -3.81 26.42 2.32
C VAL A 50 -5.01 25.51 2.64
N SER A 51 -6.08 25.57 1.83
CA SER A 51 -7.27 24.76 2.06
C SER A 51 -6.97 23.26 1.95
N ILE A 52 -7.72 22.41 2.68
CA ILE A 52 -7.54 20.96 2.62
C ILE A 52 -7.70 20.42 1.20
N ASP A 53 -8.61 20.95 0.40
CA ASP A 53 -8.79 20.53 -1.01
C ASP A 53 -7.57 20.85 -1.86
N HIS A 54 -6.93 22.01 -1.63
CA HIS A 54 -5.69 22.34 -2.31
C HIS A 54 -4.54 21.44 -1.85
N GLN A 55 -4.45 21.14 -0.55
CA GLN A 55 -3.48 20.20 -0.01
C GLN A 55 -3.64 18.81 -0.62
N LYS A 56 -4.88 18.27 -0.68
CA LYS A 56 -5.20 16.99 -1.33
C LYS A 56 -4.78 16.98 -2.80
N THR A 57 -5.09 18.05 -3.55
CA THR A 57 -4.75 18.16 -4.98
C THR A 57 -3.23 18.15 -5.19
N THR A 58 -2.49 18.95 -4.43
CA THR A 58 -1.02 19.01 -4.55
C THR A 58 -0.35 17.74 -4.04
N LEU A 59 -0.85 17.17 -2.95
CA LEU A 59 -0.39 15.89 -2.42
C LEU A 59 -0.56 14.78 -3.46
N GLN A 60 -1.75 14.67 -4.07
CA GLN A 60 -2.03 13.71 -5.14
C GLN A 60 -1.00 13.81 -6.26
N LYS A 61 -0.71 15.03 -6.74
CA LYS A 61 0.30 15.26 -7.78
C LYS A 61 1.69 14.80 -7.35
N ASN A 62 2.16 15.25 -6.19
CA ASN A 62 3.50 14.92 -5.69
C ASN A 62 3.69 13.41 -5.47
N LEU A 63 2.67 12.73 -4.95
CA LEU A 63 2.71 11.27 -4.75
C LEU A 63 2.63 10.52 -6.08
N THR A 64 1.86 11.01 -7.04
CA THR A 64 1.80 10.43 -8.40
C THR A 64 3.18 10.42 -9.06
N GLU A 65 3.91 11.53 -8.98
CA GLU A 65 5.27 11.64 -9.53
C GLU A 65 6.23 10.62 -8.90
N GLN A 66 6.17 10.45 -7.57
CA GLN A 66 6.98 9.44 -6.88
C GLN A 66 6.58 8.02 -7.26
N ILE A 67 5.29 7.71 -7.31
CA ILE A 67 4.78 6.37 -7.67
C ILE A 67 5.18 6.00 -9.09
N CYS A 68 5.08 6.91 -10.05
CA CYS A 68 5.51 6.63 -11.42
C CYS A 68 7.00 6.31 -11.48
N ARG A 69 7.83 6.98 -10.66
CA ARG A 69 9.25 6.64 -10.55
C ARG A 69 9.49 5.23 -9.96
N LEU A 70 8.75 4.86 -8.92
CA LEU A 70 8.87 3.52 -8.31
C LEU A 70 8.43 2.42 -9.27
N LEU A 71 7.24 2.55 -9.88
CA LEU A 71 6.69 1.56 -10.80
C LEU A 71 7.53 1.48 -12.09
N GLY A 72 8.02 2.61 -12.60
CA GLY A 72 8.94 2.62 -13.74
C GLY A 72 10.26 1.92 -13.42
N THR A 73 10.79 2.11 -12.21
CA THR A 73 11.99 1.39 -11.74
C THR A 73 11.74 -0.12 -11.74
N LEU A 74 10.57 -0.56 -11.28
CA LEU A 74 10.22 -1.98 -11.26
C LEU A 74 10.18 -2.59 -12.67
N GLN A 75 9.56 -1.90 -13.63
CA GLN A 75 9.54 -2.37 -15.03
C GLN A 75 10.95 -2.55 -15.60
N TYR A 76 11.82 -1.55 -15.43
CA TYR A 76 13.21 -1.65 -15.87
C TYR A 76 13.96 -2.80 -15.20
N THR A 77 13.77 -2.98 -13.88
CA THR A 77 14.42 -4.08 -13.15
C THR A 77 13.90 -5.44 -13.61
N SER A 78 12.61 -5.59 -13.88
CA SER A 78 12.03 -6.83 -14.42
C SER A 78 12.63 -7.19 -15.78
N GLU A 79 12.77 -6.22 -16.69
CA GLU A 79 13.42 -6.42 -18.00
C GLU A 79 14.89 -6.86 -17.85
N GLU A 80 15.63 -6.22 -16.95
CA GLU A 80 17.04 -6.53 -16.66
C GLU A 80 17.21 -7.95 -16.10
N VAL A 81 16.34 -8.36 -15.17
CA VAL A 81 16.33 -9.72 -14.60
C VAL A 81 16.02 -10.76 -15.68
N ILE A 82 15.03 -10.50 -16.55
CA ILE A 82 14.69 -11.40 -17.66
C ILE A 82 15.87 -11.55 -18.62
N GLU A 83 16.59 -10.46 -18.94
CA GLU A 83 17.76 -10.50 -19.81
C GLU A 83 18.91 -11.31 -19.19
N LEU A 84 19.19 -11.12 -17.90
CA LEU A 84 20.22 -11.86 -17.16
C LEU A 84 19.92 -13.36 -17.10
N GLN A 85 18.68 -13.73 -16.79
CA GLN A 85 18.23 -15.13 -16.79
C GLN A 85 18.37 -15.76 -18.18
N SER A 86 17.97 -15.03 -19.23
CA SER A 86 18.09 -15.49 -20.61
C SER A 86 19.54 -15.75 -21.03
N LYS A 87 20.49 -14.88 -20.64
CA LYS A 87 21.92 -15.06 -20.90
C LYS A 87 22.51 -16.27 -20.17
N SER A 88 22.10 -16.51 -18.93
CA SER A 88 22.54 -17.68 -18.14
C SER A 88 22.09 -18.99 -18.80
N ILE A 89 20.83 -19.07 -19.23
CA ILE A 89 20.27 -20.26 -19.91
C ILE A 89 21.02 -20.53 -21.23
N GLN A 90 21.32 -19.50 -22.02
CA GLN A 90 22.07 -19.66 -23.26
C GLN A 90 23.51 -20.13 -23.06
N GLN A 91 24.12 -19.87 -21.90
CA GLN A 91 25.46 -20.37 -21.56
C GLN A 91 25.44 -21.84 -21.12
N GLU A 92 24.41 -22.29 -20.38
CA GLU A 92 24.25 -23.71 -20.01
C GLU A 92 23.94 -24.60 -21.21
N VAL A 93 23.16 -24.11 -22.19
CA VAL A 93 22.80 -24.87 -23.40
C VAL A 93 23.99 -25.05 -24.37
N LYS A 94 25.13 -24.40 -24.13
CA LYS A 94 26.35 -24.55 -24.94
C LYS A 94 27.22 -25.76 -24.59
N ASP A 95 26.78 -26.68 -23.71
CA ASP A 95 27.44 -27.98 -23.56
C ASP A 95 27.06 -28.90 -24.74
N PRO A 96 28.00 -29.22 -25.67
CA PRO A 96 27.72 -30.04 -26.85
C PRO A 96 27.37 -31.51 -26.52
N ASN A 97 27.48 -31.94 -25.26
CA ASN A 97 27.06 -33.28 -24.80
C ASN A 97 25.69 -33.28 -24.09
N SER A 98 25.00 -32.14 -24.00
CA SER A 98 23.64 -32.05 -23.48
C SER A 98 22.61 -32.44 -24.56
N PHE A 99 22.26 -33.73 -24.64
CA PHE A 99 21.15 -34.21 -25.49
C PHE A 99 19.79 -33.68 -24.99
N PRO A 100 18.96 -33.04 -25.83
CA PRO A 100 17.67 -32.49 -25.41
C PRO A 100 16.58 -33.56 -25.50
N LEU A 101 16.44 -34.39 -24.47
CA LEU A 101 15.34 -35.36 -24.39
C LEU A 101 14.47 -35.24 -23.12
N PHE A 102 14.82 -34.33 -22.22
CA PHE A 102 13.92 -33.84 -21.19
C PHE A 102 14.14 -32.33 -21.06
N SER A 103 13.15 -31.52 -21.42
CA SER A 103 13.10 -30.13 -21.02
C SER A 103 13.05 -30.11 -19.49
N VAL A 104 14.22 -30.02 -18.85
CA VAL A 104 14.31 -29.71 -17.43
C VAL A 104 13.78 -28.29 -17.32
N ALA A 105 12.52 -28.14 -16.91
CA ALA A 105 12.03 -26.86 -16.42
C ALA A 105 13.07 -26.37 -15.40
N PRO A 106 13.57 -25.13 -15.51
CA PRO A 106 14.63 -24.65 -14.63
C PRO A 106 14.18 -24.84 -13.18
N LYS A 107 14.80 -25.82 -12.50
CA LYS A 107 14.55 -26.06 -11.09
C LYS A 107 15.19 -24.90 -10.34
N ASN A 108 14.35 -24.05 -9.77
CA ASN A 108 14.67 -23.05 -8.74
C ASN A 108 16.03 -22.39 -8.91
N THR A 109 16.12 -21.39 -9.79
CA THR A 109 17.02 -20.26 -9.52
C THR A 109 16.73 -19.81 -8.08
N ASP A 110 17.78 -19.76 -7.25
CA ASP A 110 17.66 -19.47 -5.83
C ASP A 110 16.89 -18.15 -5.65
N SER A 111 15.66 -18.21 -5.14
CA SER A 111 14.74 -17.04 -5.05
C SER A 111 15.41 -15.88 -4.31
N SER A 112 16.30 -16.18 -3.36
CA SER A 112 17.11 -15.18 -2.65
C SER A 112 18.11 -14.44 -3.55
N ALA A 113 18.66 -15.09 -4.57
CA ALA A 113 19.59 -14.47 -5.51
C ALA A 113 18.85 -13.50 -6.44
N ILE A 114 17.66 -13.86 -6.91
CA ILE A 114 16.81 -12.96 -7.71
C ILE A 114 16.39 -11.76 -6.86
N ASP A 115 15.91 -11.98 -5.63
CA ASP A 115 15.53 -10.91 -4.70
C ASP A 115 16.70 -9.94 -4.43
N SER A 116 17.92 -10.48 -4.30
CA SER A 116 19.14 -9.69 -4.14
C SER A 116 19.41 -8.79 -5.35
N VAL A 117 19.29 -9.32 -6.57
CA VAL A 117 19.52 -8.56 -7.81
C VAL A 117 18.45 -7.49 -7.98
N VAL A 118 17.18 -7.82 -7.77
CA VAL A 118 16.06 -6.88 -7.84
C VAL A 118 16.26 -5.75 -6.83
N ARG A 119 16.56 -6.07 -5.57
CA ARG A 119 16.80 -5.09 -4.52
C ARG A 119 17.97 -4.18 -4.85
N GLN A 120 19.07 -4.73 -5.37
CA GLN A 120 20.24 -3.94 -5.75
C GLN A 120 19.93 -3.00 -6.93
N SER A 121 19.26 -3.48 -7.98
CA SER A 121 18.86 -2.64 -9.12
C SER A 121 17.92 -1.50 -8.68
N ILE A 122 16.97 -1.78 -7.76
CA ILE A 122 16.12 -0.74 -7.17
C ILE A 122 16.96 0.28 -6.39
N HIS A 123 17.82 -0.18 -5.47
CA HIS A 123 18.68 0.68 -4.66
C HIS A 123 19.51 1.61 -5.54
N GLU A 124 20.18 1.10 -6.57
CA GLU A 124 21.03 1.90 -7.46
C GLU A 124 20.26 3.00 -8.21
N ARG A 125 18.96 2.81 -8.48
CA ARG A 125 18.12 3.76 -9.27
C ARG A 125 17.41 4.81 -8.42
N ILE A 126 16.98 4.46 -7.21
CA ILE A 126 16.20 5.37 -6.34
C ILE A 126 16.88 5.71 -5.01
N GLY A 127 18.05 5.13 -4.73
CA GLY A 127 18.87 5.39 -3.54
C GLY A 127 18.50 4.56 -2.32
N PHE A 128 17.44 3.76 -2.40
CA PHE A 128 17.04 2.81 -1.37
C PHE A 128 16.23 1.65 -1.97
N ALA A 129 16.06 0.56 -1.23
CA ALA A 129 15.14 -0.51 -1.55
C ALA A 129 14.45 -1.05 -0.28
N PRO A 130 13.12 -1.26 -0.30
CA PRO A 130 12.44 -1.97 0.79
C PRO A 130 12.87 -3.44 0.82
N TRP A 131 13.01 -3.99 2.02
CA TRP A 131 13.45 -5.36 2.24
C TRP A 131 12.73 -5.99 3.42
N ILE A 132 11.94 -7.04 3.14
CA ILE A 132 11.28 -7.81 4.20
C ILE A 132 12.29 -8.80 4.79
N ARG A 133 12.57 -8.67 6.08
CA ARG A 133 13.42 -9.60 6.83
C ARG A 133 12.95 -9.71 8.28
N THR A 134 13.64 -10.49 9.10
CA THR A 134 13.34 -10.60 10.53
C THR A 134 13.24 -9.22 11.18
N SER A 135 12.17 -9.00 11.94
CA SER A 135 11.96 -7.75 12.68
C SER A 135 12.99 -7.61 13.80
N SER A 136 13.32 -6.37 14.15
CA SER A 136 14.05 -6.04 15.37
C SER A 136 13.21 -6.27 16.65
N ILE A 137 11.88 -6.39 16.51
CA ILE A 137 10.96 -6.66 17.61
C ILE A 137 10.92 -8.17 17.89
N LEU A 138 11.25 -8.54 19.13
CA LEU A 138 11.24 -9.94 19.56
C LEU A 138 9.84 -10.54 19.41
N GLY A 139 9.73 -11.62 18.62
CA GLY A 139 8.47 -12.35 18.42
C GLY A 139 7.51 -11.73 17.41
N ALA A 140 7.82 -10.58 16.79
CA ALA A 140 6.98 -9.98 15.74
C ALA A 140 7.13 -10.66 14.37
N GLY A 141 8.04 -11.63 14.23
CA GLY A 141 8.30 -12.30 12.97
C GLY A 141 9.11 -11.44 12.00
N ARG A 142 8.49 -11.01 10.90
CA ARG A 142 9.15 -10.21 9.85
C ARG A 142 8.73 -8.74 9.95
N GLY A 143 9.55 -7.86 9.39
CA GLY A 143 9.29 -6.44 9.24
C GLY A 143 9.91 -5.90 7.97
N VAL A 144 9.52 -4.69 7.59
CA VAL A 144 10.06 -3.98 6.43
C VAL A 144 11.26 -3.17 6.86
N TRP A 145 12.38 -3.34 6.18
CA TRP A 145 13.59 -2.54 6.35
C TRP A 145 13.83 -1.69 5.11
N ILE A 146 14.44 -0.53 5.29
CA ILE A 146 15.00 0.26 4.18
C ILE A 146 16.47 -0.07 4.07
N ASP A 147 16.91 -0.60 2.93
CA ASP A 147 18.31 -0.69 2.55
C ASP A 147 18.69 0.57 1.76
N GLY A 148 19.68 1.33 2.19
CA GLY A 148 20.03 2.64 1.61
C GLY A 148 19.37 3.81 2.34
N LYS A 149 19.15 4.93 1.64
CA LYS A 149 18.67 6.18 2.22
C LYS A 149 17.38 6.66 1.55
N ALA A 150 16.28 6.65 2.29
CA ALA A 150 15.03 7.27 1.88
C ALA A 150 14.91 8.65 2.53
N LYS A 151 14.61 9.69 1.76
CA LYS A 151 14.43 11.05 2.28
C LYS A 151 13.09 11.14 3.02
N GLU A 152 12.98 12.10 3.95
CA GLU A 152 11.68 12.52 4.45
C GLU A 152 10.68 12.77 3.30
N GLY A 153 9.47 12.23 3.44
CA GLY A 153 8.40 12.31 2.45
C GLY A 153 8.56 11.40 1.22
N SER A 154 9.59 10.54 1.19
CA SER A 154 9.70 9.48 0.21
C SER A 154 8.55 8.49 0.35
N VAL A 155 7.90 8.14 -0.76
CA VAL A 155 7.07 6.95 -0.85
C VAL A 155 8.00 5.74 -0.84
N ILE A 156 7.90 4.91 0.19
CA ILE A 156 8.75 3.73 0.38
C ILE A 156 8.03 2.42 0.07
N GLY A 157 6.71 2.47 -0.06
CA GLY A 157 5.90 1.32 -0.44
C GLY A 157 4.43 1.64 -0.65
N ILE A 158 3.71 0.62 -1.09
CA ILE A 158 2.28 0.58 -1.35
C ILE A 158 1.68 -0.43 -0.38
N TYR A 159 0.53 -0.09 0.21
CA TYR A 159 -0.27 -1.05 0.96
C TYR A 159 -1.00 -1.93 -0.05
N PRO A 160 -0.61 -3.20 -0.16
CA PRO A 160 -1.04 -4.01 -1.27
C PRO A 160 -2.33 -4.75 -0.89
N GLY A 161 -2.99 -5.38 -1.86
CA GLY A 161 -4.01 -6.40 -1.61
C GLY A 161 -5.35 -6.11 -2.25
N PHE A 162 -6.35 -6.87 -1.81
CA PHE A 162 -7.70 -6.78 -2.34
C PHE A 162 -8.44 -5.56 -1.77
N ILE A 163 -9.10 -4.82 -2.65
CA ILE A 163 -9.87 -3.63 -2.30
C ILE A 163 -11.33 -4.02 -2.12
N TYR A 164 -11.89 -3.67 -0.97
CA TYR A 164 -13.31 -3.74 -0.67
C TYR A 164 -13.85 -2.33 -0.44
N GLN A 165 -14.87 -1.94 -1.19
CA GLN A 165 -15.48 -0.63 -1.04
C GLN A 165 -16.53 -0.64 0.07
N LEU A 166 -16.73 0.52 0.71
CA LEU A 166 -17.68 0.71 1.80
C LEU A 166 -19.06 0.12 1.49
N LYS A 167 -19.62 0.38 0.30
CA LYS A 167 -20.95 -0.13 -0.08
C LYS A 167 -21.00 -1.66 -0.17
N ASP A 168 -19.94 -2.30 -0.67
CA ASP A 168 -19.87 -3.76 -0.75
C ASP A 168 -19.81 -4.36 0.67
N LEU A 169 -19.02 -3.77 1.57
CA LEU A 169 -18.93 -4.19 2.98
C LEU A 169 -20.22 -3.92 3.77
N ALA A 170 -20.89 -2.81 3.49
CA ALA A 170 -22.12 -2.42 4.14
C ALA A 170 -23.30 -3.34 3.75
N THR A 171 -23.30 -3.89 2.53
CA THR A 171 -24.43 -4.68 2.00
C THR A 171 -24.18 -6.19 2.00
N ASN A 172 -22.92 -6.64 2.01
CA ASN A 172 -22.59 -8.06 1.91
C ASN A 172 -22.00 -8.62 3.22
N GLU A 173 -22.86 -9.26 4.02
CA GLU A 173 -22.45 -9.86 5.30
C GLU A 173 -21.46 -11.04 5.14
N SER A 174 -21.50 -11.75 4.01
CA SER A 174 -20.59 -12.88 3.77
C SER A 174 -19.14 -12.40 3.63
N ILE A 175 -18.94 -11.33 2.85
CA ILE A 175 -17.63 -10.68 2.72
C ILE A 175 -17.12 -10.25 4.09
N LEU A 176 -17.96 -9.54 4.85
CA LEU A 176 -17.54 -9.02 6.14
C LEU A 176 -17.14 -10.13 7.13
N LYS A 177 -17.83 -11.28 7.11
CA LYS A 177 -17.47 -12.47 7.91
C LYS A 177 -16.16 -13.11 7.46
N SER A 178 -15.90 -13.13 6.17
CA SER A 178 -14.66 -13.72 5.64
C SER A 178 -13.41 -12.88 5.94
N LEU A 179 -13.59 -11.58 6.24
CA LEU A 179 -12.49 -10.67 6.52
C LEU A 179 -12.07 -10.67 7.99
N TYR A 180 -12.97 -11.04 8.91
CA TYR A 180 -12.75 -10.96 10.36
C TYR A 180 -12.89 -12.33 11.05
N PRO A 181 -12.07 -12.64 12.07
CA PRO A 181 -11.04 -11.77 12.65
C PRO A 181 -9.84 -11.56 11.73
N ASP A 182 -9.13 -10.45 11.93
CA ASP A 182 -7.87 -10.16 11.26
C ASP A 182 -6.72 -10.45 12.21
N ASP A 183 -6.42 -11.74 12.35
CA ASP A 183 -5.47 -12.23 13.36
C ASP A 183 -4.04 -11.74 13.11
N ASP A 184 -3.70 -11.44 11.85
CA ASP A 184 -2.37 -11.01 11.42
C ASP A 184 -2.25 -9.48 11.29
N TYR A 185 -3.34 -8.72 11.52
CA TYR A 185 -3.38 -7.25 11.40
C TYR A 185 -2.90 -6.72 10.03
N MET A 186 -3.19 -7.46 8.96
CA MET A 186 -2.75 -7.18 7.58
C MET A 186 -3.80 -6.45 6.74
N MET A 187 -4.84 -5.90 7.38
CA MET A 187 -5.82 -5.05 6.72
C MET A 187 -5.67 -3.57 7.10
N TYR A 188 -5.91 -2.69 6.13
CA TYR A 188 -5.93 -1.25 6.33
C TYR A 188 -7.27 -0.65 5.89
N CYS A 189 -7.95 0.03 6.82
CA CYS A 189 -9.18 0.76 6.53
C CYS A 189 -8.88 2.26 6.37
N ARG A 190 -9.21 2.81 5.20
CA ARG A 190 -9.20 4.25 4.93
C ARG A 190 -10.35 4.95 5.68
N SER A 191 -10.24 6.26 5.85
CA SER A 191 -11.28 7.09 6.49
C SER A 191 -12.59 7.15 5.69
N ASP A 192 -12.52 6.92 4.37
CA ASP A 192 -13.68 6.82 3.47
C ASP A 192 -14.35 5.43 3.46
N GLY A 193 -13.87 4.50 4.31
CA GLY A 193 -14.43 3.16 4.45
C GLY A 193 -13.98 2.16 3.38
N VAL A 194 -13.02 2.52 2.52
CA VAL A 194 -12.33 1.55 1.66
C VAL A 194 -11.37 0.71 2.51
N LEU A 195 -11.46 -0.61 2.37
CA LEU A 195 -10.61 -1.58 3.06
C LEU A 195 -9.65 -2.23 2.07
N LEU A 196 -8.36 -2.27 2.43
CA LEU A 196 -7.31 -3.01 1.74
C LEU A 196 -6.98 -4.27 2.53
N ASP A 197 -7.04 -5.44 1.90
CA ASP A 197 -6.71 -6.74 2.50
C ASP A 197 -5.38 -7.26 1.95
N GLY A 198 -4.30 -7.03 2.70
CA GLY A 198 -2.93 -7.42 2.36
C GLY A 198 -2.63 -8.91 2.50
N ARG A 199 -3.57 -9.73 3.00
CA ARG A 199 -3.36 -11.18 3.20
C ARG A 199 -3.36 -11.98 1.89
N GLY A 200 -3.76 -11.35 0.78
CA GLY A 200 -3.78 -11.97 -0.54
C GLY A 200 -4.81 -13.10 -0.69
N ARG A 201 -5.80 -13.21 0.20
CA ARG A 201 -6.81 -14.26 0.18
C ARG A 201 -8.15 -13.70 -0.32
N ILE A 202 -8.66 -14.26 -1.42
CA ILE A 202 -10.07 -14.04 -1.81
C ILE A 202 -10.93 -15.10 -1.12
N PRO A 203 -12.00 -14.70 -0.39
CA PRO A 203 -13.00 -15.62 0.15
C PRO A 203 -13.53 -16.58 -0.92
N SER A 204 -13.66 -17.86 -0.59
CA SER A 204 -14.12 -18.89 -1.53
C SER A 204 -15.53 -18.61 -2.05
N GLU A 205 -16.37 -17.99 -1.23
CA GLU A 205 -17.71 -17.53 -1.59
C GLU A 205 -17.67 -16.50 -2.71
N LEU A 206 -16.71 -15.56 -2.65
CA LEU A 206 -16.52 -14.57 -3.70
C LEU A 206 -16.01 -15.22 -4.98
N LEU A 207 -15.03 -16.13 -4.88
CA LEU A 207 -14.53 -16.91 -6.02
C LEU A 207 -15.63 -17.73 -6.71
N ASN A 208 -16.56 -18.30 -5.94
CA ASN A 208 -17.69 -19.06 -6.48
C ASN A 208 -18.71 -18.16 -7.16
N SER A 209 -19.01 -16.99 -6.58
CA SER A 209 -19.95 -16.02 -7.14
C SER A 209 -19.42 -15.29 -8.37
N ASN A 210 -18.10 -15.20 -8.51
CA ASN A 210 -17.44 -14.57 -9.64
C ASN A 210 -16.12 -15.30 -9.97
N PRO A 211 -16.18 -16.35 -10.82
CA PRO A 211 -14.99 -17.11 -11.22
C PRO A 211 -13.90 -16.27 -11.88
N ALA A 212 -14.22 -15.10 -12.43
CA ALA A 212 -13.23 -14.15 -12.96
C ALA A 212 -12.32 -13.56 -11.87
N LEU A 213 -12.64 -13.74 -10.59
CA LEU A 213 -11.75 -13.43 -9.47
C LEU A 213 -10.61 -14.43 -9.33
N LYS A 214 -10.72 -15.65 -9.89
CA LYS A 214 -9.61 -16.63 -9.93
C LYS A 214 -8.43 -16.14 -10.77
N SER A 215 -8.71 -15.31 -11.78
CA SER A 215 -7.71 -14.68 -12.64
C SER A 215 -7.25 -13.31 -12.15
N VAL A 216 -7.81 -12.82 -11.02
CA VAL A 216 -7.29 -11.59 -10.41
C VAL A 216 -6.02 -11.98 -9.68
N HIS A 217 -4.90 -11.79 -10.39
CA HIS A 217 -3.59 -11.93 -9.81
C HIS A 217 -3.32 -10.70 -8.93
N TYR A 218 -3.32 -10.92 -7.62
CA TYR A 218 -2.58 -10.06 -6.72
C TYR A 218 -1.10 -10.32 -6.98
N PRO A 219 -0.28 -9.32 -7.38
CA PRO A 219 1.14 -9.56 -7.54
C PRO A 219 1.73 -9.76 -6.14
N ALA A 220 1.91 -11.04 -5.76
CA ALA A 220 2.58 -11.43 -4.53
C ALA A 220 4.08 -11.08 -4.54
N GLU A 221 4.56 -10.43 -5.60
CA GLU A 221 5.97 -10.24 -5.95
C GLU A 221 6.30 -8.80 -6.35
N ASN A 222 5.50 -7.81 -5.93
CA ASN A 222 5.89 -6.41 -6.08
C ASN A 222 6.81 -5.99 -4.91
N PRO A 223 8.08 -5.60 -5.15
CA PRO A 223 9.01 -5.20 -4.09
C PRO A 223 8.54 -3.99 -3.28
N PHE A 224 7.67 -3.14 -3.83
CA PHE A 224 7.05 -2.01 -3.15
C PHE A 224 5.72 -2.38 -2.46
N GLY A 225 5.16 -3.57 -2.70
CA GLY A 225 3.94 -4.07 -2.04
C GLY A 225 4.18 -4.50 -0.59
N ILE A 226 4.62 -3.57 0.26
CA ILE A 226 5.15 -3.89 1.59
C ILE A 226 4.33 -3.36 2.77
N GLY A 227 3.30 -2.55 2.51
CA GLY A 227 2.62 -1.81 3.60
C GLY A 227 1.99 -2.69 4.68
N HIS A 228 1.48 -3.86 4.30
CA HIS A 228 0.93 -4.86 5.22
C HIS A 228 1.97 -5.58 6.09
N MET A 229 3.27 -5.43 5.77
CA MET A 229 4.39 -6.05 6.49
C MET A 229 5.13 -5.06 7.40
N CYS A 230 4.77 -3.77 7.38
CA CYS A 230 5.32 -2.80 8.32
C CYS A 230 4.77 -3.09 9.72
N ASN A 231 5.63 -3.15 10.73
CA ASN A 231 5.22 -3.42 12.11
C ASN A 231 4.69 -2.16 12.81
N HIS A 232 3.89 -2.37 13.85
CA HIS A 232 3.66 -1.35 14.85
C HIS A 232 4.94 -1.09 15.65
N PRO A 233 5.28 0.17 15.99
CA PRO A 233 6.47 0.44 16.80
C PRO A 233 6.37 -0.21 18.20
N PRO A 234 7.50 -0.53 18.86
CA PRO A 234 7.52 -0.88 20.28
C PRO A 234 7.16 0.29 21.19
N GLN A 235 6.83 -0.02 22.46
CA GLN A 235 6.46 1.01 23.42
C GLN A 235 7.58 2.04 23.61
N GLY A 236 7.23 3.32 23.45
CA GLY A 236 8.18 4.44 23.55
C GLY A 236 8.96 4.73 22.26
N VAL A 237 8.76 3.95 21.18
CA VAL A 237 9.33 4.22 19.87
C VAL A 237 8.29 4.95 19.01
N SER A 238 8.70 6.04 18.37
CA SER A 238 7.83 6.75 17.43
C SER A 238 7.78 6.05 16.07
N PRO A 239 6.62 6.02 15.39
CA PRO A 239 6.53 5.53 14.01
C PRO A 239 7.36 6.42 13.09
N ASN A 240 8.15 5.81 12.23
CA ASN A 240 8.99 6.50 11.26
C ASN A 240 8.37 6.52 9.85
N ALA A 241 7.16 5.97 9.69
CA ALA A 241 6.36 6.07 8.47
C ALA A 241 4.87 6.35 8.74
N LEU A 242 4.19 6.92 7.75
CA LEU A 242 2.76 7.23 7.73
C LEU A 242 2.10 6.53 6.55
N VAL A 243 0.98 5.85 6.81
CA VAL A 243 0.13 5.29 5.75
C VAL A 243 -0.89 6.34 5.32
N VAL A 244 -0.93 6.68 4.04
CA VAL A 244 -1.83 7.70 3.49
C VAL A 244 -2.72 7.11 2.41
N PRO A 245 -4.03 7.44 2.37
CA PRO A 245 -4.88 7.07 1.25
C PRO A 245 -4.35 7.63 -0.06
N TYR A 246 -4.43 6.86 -1.14
CA TYR A 246 -4.07 7.31 -2.48
C TYR A 246 -5.01 6.68 -3.52
N ASP A 247 -5.43 7.47 -4.49
CA ASP A 247 -6.29 7.00 -5.57
C ASP A 247 -5.53 7.09 -6.89
N PHE A 248 -5.48 5.99 -7.63
CA PHE A 248 -5.01 6.00 -9.01
C PHE A 248 -6.12 6.60 -9.90
N PRO A 249 -5.88 7.73 -10.56
CA PRO A 249 -6.92 8.40 -11.35
C PRO A 249 -7.24 7.64 -12.64
N THR A 250 -8.42 7.88 -13.20
CA THR A 250 -8.75 7.42 -14.57
C THR A 250 -8.23 8.41 -15.62
N LYS A 251 -7.99 7.91 -16.84
CA LYS A 251 -7.70 8.77 -18.02
C LYS A 251 -8.96 9.45 -18.60
N ALA A 252 -10.16 9.02 -18.20
CA ALA A 252 -11.42 9.35 -18.86
C ALA A 252 -11.87 10.81 -18.72
N PHE A 253 -11.33 11.56 -17.75
CA PHE A 253 -11.70 12.96 -17.49
C PHE A 253 -10.50 13.92 -17.56
N GLY A 254 -9.54 13.58 -18.43
CA GLY A 254 -8.27 14.26 -18.52
C GLY A 254 -7.24 13.59 -17.63
N ASP A 255 -5.99 13.60 -18.08
CA ASP A 255 -4.91 12.99 -17.34
C ASP A 255 -4.40 13.95 -16.26
N SER A 256 -4.97 13.83 -15.05
CA SER A 256 -4.49 14.56 -13.87
C SER A 256 -3.05 14.22 -13.46
N THR A 257 -2.49 13.13 -14.01
CA THR A 257 -1.09 12.74 -13.84
C THR A 257 -0.18 13.37 -14.89
N GLY A 258 -0.73 14.08 -15.88
CA GLY A 258 0.05 14.73 -16.94
C GLY A 258 0.73 13.75 -17.90
N GLY A 259 0.20 12.55 -18.09
CA GLY A 259 0.78 11.50 -18.94
C GLY A 259 1.65 10.50 -18.18
N LEU A 260 1.91 10.73 -16.89
CA LEU A 260 2.91 9.97 -16.15
C LEU A 260 2.48 8.52 -15.87
N LEU A 261 1.20 8.29 -15.61
CA LEU A 261 0.68 6.98 -15.26
C LEU A 261 0.16 6.24 -16.51
N THR A 262 1.04 5.51 -17.18
CA THR A 262 0.72 4.74 -18.39
C THR A 262 -0.08 3.48 -18.07
N ASP A 263 -0.68 2.84 -19.09
CA ASP A 263 -1.46 1.62 -18.83
C ASP A 263 -0.56 0.46 -18.38
N GLU A 264 0.68 0.42 -18.87
CA GLU A 264 1.70 -0.54 -18.47
C GLU A 264 2.07 -0.38 -16.99
N LEU A 265 2.25 0.86 -16.51
CA LEU A 265 2.54 1.10 -15.09
C LEU A 265 1.36 0.73 -14.19
N LEU A 266 0.13 0.82 -14.68
CA LEU A 266 -1.05 0.42 -13.92
C LEU A 266 -1.09 -1.10 -13.65
N GLU A 267 -0.45 -1.92 -14.50
CA GLU A 267 -0.38 -3.38 -14.33
C GLU A 267 0.55 -3.78 -13.17
N GLU A 268 1.52 -2.93 -12.83
CA GLU A 268 2.46 -3.14 -11.73
C GLU A 268 1.83 -2.89 -10.35
N ILE A 269 0.65 -2.25 -10.29
CA ILE A 269 0.07 -1.85 -9.01
C ILE A 269 -0.37 -3.09 -8.21
N PRO A 270 0.07 -3.25 -6.95
CA PRO A 270 -0.24 -4.43 -6.15
C PRO A 270 -1.63 -4.33 -5.49
N ASN A 271 -2.62 -3.82 -6.20
CA ASN A 271 -3.99 -3.74 -5.70
C ASN A 271 -4.99 -4.20 -6.76
N ALA A 272 -6.05 -4.86 -6.31
CA ALA A 272 -7.14 -5.26 -7.19
C ALA A 272 -8.47 -5.22 -6.44
N TYR A 273 -9.56 -4.85 -7.11
CA TYR A 273 -10.88 -4.93 -6.47
C TYR A 273 -11.31 -6.38 -6.28
N ALA A 274 -11.69 -6.74 -5.05
CA ALA A 274 -12.33 -8.01 -4.76
C ALA A 274 -13.67 -8.16 -5.49
N LEU A 275 -14.37 -7.04 -5.72
CA LEU A 275 -15.56 -6.97 -6.55
C LEU A 275 -15.40 -5.84 -7.57
N ARG A 276 -15.52 -6.17 -8.86
CA ARG A 276 -15.42 -5.17 -9.94
C ARG A 276 -16.37 -4.00 -9.68
N PRO A 277 -15.90 -2.75 -9.65
CA PRO A 277 -16.75 -1.57 -9.49
C PRO A 277 -17.93 -1.58 -10.46
N SER A 278 -19.13 -1.23 -9.99
CA SER A 278 -20.35 -1.30 -10.78
C SER A 278 -21.28 -0.12 -10.52
N LEU A 279 -21.88 0.41 -11.60
CA LEU A 279 -22.93 1.44 -11.51
C LEU A 279 -24.15 0.94 -10.72
N LEU A 280 -24.55 -0.32 -10.91
CA LEU A 280 -25.71 -0.91 -10.24
C LEU A 280 -25.54 -0.99 -8.72
N ARG A 281 -24.31 -1.23 -8.25
CA ARG A 281 -23.98 -1.20 -6.82
C ARG A 281 -23.56 0.18 -6.32
N GLY A 282 -23.50 1.18 -7.21
CA GLY A 282 -23.05 2.52 -6.90
C GLY A 282 -21.60 2.60 -6.40
N THR A 283 -20.75 1.63 -6.78
CA THR A 283 -19.33 1.53 -6.44
C THR A 283 -18.41 1.97 -7.58
N PHE A 284 -19.00 2.31 -8.73
CA PHE A 284 -18.26 2.83 -9.88
C PHE A 284 -17.92 4.30 -9.71
N SER A 285 -16.66 4.66 -9.99
CA SER A 285 -16.18 6.03 -10.04
C SER A 285 -15.62 6.33 -11.42
N VAL A 286 -16.01 7.48 -11.98
CA VAL A 286 -15.41 7.97 -13.23
C VAL A 286 -14.04 8.60 -13.01
N LYS A 287 -13.69 8.99 -11.78
CA LYS A 287 -12.43 9.67 -11.45
C LYS A 287 -11.36 8.72 -10.92
N ILE A 288 -11.76 7.63 -10.28
CA ILE A 288 -10.85 6.71 -9.58
C ILE A 288 -10.82 5.38 -10.33
N ARG A 289 -9.64 5.02 -10.84
CA ARG A 289 -9.37 3.73 -11.49
C ARG A 289 -9.20 2.63 -10.43
N LEU A 290 -8.47 2.94 -9.36
CA LEU A 290 -8.11 1.99 -8.31
C LEU A 290 -7.85 2.74 -7.00
N HIS A 291 -8.37 2.24 -5.89
CA HIS A 291 -8.05 2.77 -4.56
C HIS A 291 -6.81 2.07 -4.00
N SER A 292 -5.99 2.79 -3.25
CA SER A 292 -4.80 2.26 -2.61
C SER A 292 -4.47 3.06 -1.34
N ALA A 293 -3.33 2.74 -0.73
CA ALA A 293 -2.69 3.53 0.30
C ALA A 293 -1.17 3.41 0.14
N LEU A 294 -0.44 4.47 0.46
CA LEU A 294 1.00 4.55 0.32
C LEU A 294 1.66 4.65 1.70
N VAL A 295 2.86 4.10 1.83
CA VAL A 295 3.70 4.23 3.02
C VAL A 295 4.71 5.33 2.73
N LEU A 296 4.63 6.44 3.49
CA LEU A 296 5.52 7.59 3.38
C LEU A 296 6.49 7.61 4.55
N ALA A 297 7.76 7.92 4.29
CA ALA A 297 8.74 8.16 5.33
C ALA A 297 8.42 9.47 6.08
N ASN A 298 8.23 9.41 7.40
CA ASN A 298 7.94 10.59 8.25
C ASN A 298 9.18 11.44 8.54
N ARG A 299 10.36 10.89 8.27
CA ARG A 299 11.67 11.51 8.38
C ARG A 299 12.60 10.79 7.41
N SER A 300 13.83 11.25 7.26
CA SER A 300 14.84 10.46 6.56
C SER A 300 15.07 9.13 7.27
N LEU A 301 15.13 8.04 6.49
CA LEU A 301 15.39 6.67 6.93
C LEU A 301 16.72 6.20 6.36
N GLU A 302 17.49 5.46 7.16
CA GLU A 302 18.76 4.90 6.72
C GLU A 302 19.01 3.52 7.36
N ASN A 303 19.01 2.47 6.54
CA ASN A 303 19.37 1.10 6.98
C ASN A 303 18.61 0.61 8.23
N GLU A 304 17.33 0.96 8.34
CA GLU A 304 16.51 0.77 9.54
C GLU A 304 15.14 0.13 9.25
N GLU A 305 14.50 -0.42 10.28
CA GLU A 305 13.14 -0.98 10.18
C GLU A 305 12.08 0.13 10.13
N VAL A 306 11.04 -0.12 9.34
CA VAL A 306 9.90 0.77 9.12
C VAL A 306 8.78 0.40 10.10
N PHE A 307 8.36 1.39 10.87
CA PHE A 307 7.25 1.31 11.80
C PHE A 307 6.12 2.25 11.43
N VAL A 308 4.90 1.71 11.40
CA VAL A 308 3.66 2.44 11.12
C VAL A 308 2.73 2.34 12.32
N ASP A 309 2.04 3.43 12.65
CA ASP A 309 1.02 3.38 13.69
C ASP A 309 -0.23 2.66 13.18
N TYR A 310 -0.50 1.46 13.72
CA TYR A 310 -1.63 0.63 13.35
C TYR A 310 -2.96 1.28 13.69
N ARG A 311 -2.99 2.15 14.71
CA ARG A 311 -4.21 2.80 15.23
C ARG A 311 -5.36 1.80 15.33
N LEU A 312 -5.14 0.67 16.02
CA LEU A 312 -6.13 -0.39 16.13
C LEU A 312 -7.42 0.14 16.75
N SER A 313 -8.56 -0.30 16.23
CA SER A 313 -9.86 0.12 16.74
C SER A 313 -10.01 -0.30 18.21
N PRO A 314 -10.36 0.64 19.12
CA PRO A 314 -10.59 0.31 20.53
C PRO A 314 -11.85 -0.53 20.73
N ASN A 315 -12.66 -0.74 19.68
CA ASN A 315 -13.88 -1.53 19.71
C ASN A 315 -13.63 -3.05 19.60
N PHE A 316 -12.38 -3.49 19.45
CA PHE A 316 -11.99 -4.90 19.46
C PHE A 316 -11.02 -5.18 20.63
N PRO A 317 -10.96 -6.44 21.10
CA PRO A 317 -9.85 -6.88 21.96
C PRO A 317 -8.51 -6.55 21.29
N ARG A 318 -7.66 -5.82 22.00
CA ARG A 318 -6.33 -5.43 21.52
C ARG A 318 -5.30 -6.42 22.05
N PRO A 319 -4.31 -6.80 21.24
CA PRO A 319 -3.28 -7.73 21.68
C PRO A 319 -2.40 -7.07 22.74
N SER A 320 -1.81 -7.87 23.63
CA SER A 320 -1.01 -7.36 24.76
C SER A 320 0.23 -6.57 24.34
N TRP A 321 0.73 -6.78 23.12
CA TRP A 321 1.87 -6.05 22.57
C TRP A 321 1.50 -4.66 22.05
N TYR A 322 0.22 -4.40 21.76
CA TYR A 322 -0.23 -3.13 21.19
C TYR A 322 -0.35 -2.04 22.25
N HIS A 323 0.07 -0.83 21.91
CA HIS A 323 -0.15 0.37 22.69
C HIS A 323 -0.47 1.54 21.74
N PRO A 324 -1.41 2.44 22.08
CA PRO A 324 -1.64 3.62 21.26
C PRO A 324 -0.38 4.51 21.24
N VAL A 325 0.11 4.88 20.05
CA VAL A 325 1.21 5.84 19.89
C VAL A 325 0.75 7.24 20.26
N ASP A 326 -0.42 7.65 19.75
CA ASP A 326 -1.10 8.89 20.10
C ASP A 326 -2.58 8.59 20.40
N ALA A 327 -2.93 8.59 21.69
CA ALA A 327 -4.28 8.32 22.14
C ALA A 327 -5.29 9.38 21.64
N SER A 328 -4.85 10.61 21.36
CA SER A 328 -5.71 11.67 20.83
C SER A 328 -6.03 11.46 19.35
N GLU A 329 -5.05 11.03 18.55
CA GLU A 329 -5.25 10.65 17.14
C GLU A 329 -6.11 9.40 17.03
N GLU A 330 -5.85 8.38 17.86
CA GLU A 330 -6.67 7.18 17.94
C GLU A 330 -8.12 7.54 18.33
N HIS A 331 -8.31 8.43 19.31
CA HIS A 331 -9.64 8.90 19.68
C HIS A 331 -10.31 9.64 18.53
N ARG A 332 -9.68 10.65 17.91
CA ARG A 332 -10.28 11.37 16.76
C ARG A 332 -10.63 10.44 15.61
N ARG A 333 -9.80 9.41 15.36
CA ARG A 333 -10.08 8.38 14.36
C ARG A 333 -11.31 7.56 14.75
N TRP A 334 -11.35 7.04 15.97
CA TRP A 334 -12.35 6.03 16.36
C TRP A 334 -13.56 6.54 17.15
N SER A 335 -13.61 7.80 17.58
CA SER A 335 -14.76 8.36 18.32
C SER A 335 -15.92 8.62 17.38
N ASP A 336 -17.12 8.11 17.66
CA ASP A 336 -18.34 8.55 16.97
C ASP A 336 -18.47 10.08 17.17
N GLN A 337 -18.17 10.89 16.14
CA GLN A 337 -18.27 12.35 16.25
C GLN A 337 -19.73 12.84 16.34
N ASP A 338 -20.71 11.93 16.24
CA ASP A 338 -22.15 12.22 16.33
C ASP A 338 -22.85 11.36 17.40
N VAL A 339 -22.62 11.70 18.67
CA VAL A 339 -23.64 11.53 19.71
C VAL A 339 -23.75 12.84 20.48
N LYS A 340 -24.54 13.76 19.94
CA LYS A 340 -25.27 14.76 20.72
C LYS A 340 -26.75 14.52 20.58
#